data_AF-A0A5C4YDD7-F1
#
_entry.id   AF-A0A5C4YDD7-F1
#
_cell.length_a   1.000
_cell.length_b   1.000
_cell.length_c   1.000
_cell.angle_alpha   90.00
_cell.angle_beta   90.00
_cell.angle_gamma   90.00
#
_symmetry.space_group_name_H-M   'P 1'
#
loop_
_entity.id
_entity.type
_entity.pdbx_description
1 polymer ?
#
loop_
_entity_poly.entity_id
_entity_poly.type
_entity_poly.pdbx_seq_one_letter_code
_entity_poly.pdbx_strand_id
1 'polypeptide(L)'
;GIGWDWSKVRAMGGSIDGHKNAAGGIIPFLKITNDIAVAVDQLGTRKGAIAVYIEPWHMDVSDFIDLRKNSGEERRRAHELFPALWINDLFMKRVRANDKWTLFDPADTQDLCDLYGEAFEKRYEEYEKDESIAKEIVEAKELWKKILL
;
A
#
# COMPACT_ATOMS: atom_id res chain seq x y z
N GLY A 1 -5.83 3.07 -20.40
CA GLY A 1 -5.24 3.31 -19.07
C GLY A 1 -6.10 2.60 -18.06
N ILE A 2 -5.49 2.03 -17.02
CA ILE A 2 -6.16 1.24 -15.98
C ILE A 2 -5.84 1.87 -14.63
N GLY A 3 -6.82 1.93 -13.72
CA GLY A 3 -6.60 2.12 -12.29
C GLY A 3 -6.90 0.80 -11.59
N TRP A 4 -5.97 0.30 -10.79
CA TRP A 4 -6.10 -0.99 -10.11
C TRP A 4 -5.79 -0.84 -8.62
N ASP A 5 -6.75 -1.17 -7.78
CA ASP A 5 -6.58 -1.24 -6.33
C ASP A 5 -5.85 -2.54 -5.90
N TRP A 6 -4.83 -2.37 -5.07
CA TRP A 6 -3.99 -3.42 -4.48
C TRP A 6 -4.10 -3.48 -2.95
N SER A 7 -4.96 -2.66 -2.33
CA SER A 7 -5.08 -2.54 -0.86
C SER A 7 -5.50 -3.84 -0.16
N LYS A 8 -6.13 -4.78 -0.87
CA LYS A 8 -6.58 -6.08 -0.31
C LYS A 8 -5.51 -7.19 -0.38
N VAL A 9 -4.36 -6.94 -1.02
CA VAL A 9 -3.30 -7.94 -1.08
C VAL A 9 -2.57 -8.00 0.26
N ARG A 10 -2.32 -9.20 0.78
CA ARG A 10 -1.65 -9.38 2.08
C ARG A 10 -0.26 -8.75 2.06
N ALA A 11 0.11 -8.15 3.18
CA ALA A 11 1.42 -7.52 3.35
C ALA A 11 2.56 -8.55 3.42
N MET A 12 3.79 -8.09 3.23
CA MET A 12 4.98 -8.94 3.37
C MET A 12 5.08 -9.50 4.78
N GLY A 13 5.27 -10.81 4.90
CA GLY A 13 5.31 -11.49 6.19
C GLY A 13 3.93 -11.81 6.78
N GLY A 14 2.85 -11.47 6.08
CA GLY A 14 1.49 -11.88 6.44
C GLY A 14 1.31 -13.39 6.62
N SER A 15 0.33 -13.77 7.43
CA SER A 15 0.00 -15.18 7.69
C SER A 15 -0.78 -15.79 6.52
N ILE A 16 -0.52 -17.07 6.18
CA ILE A 16 -1.28 -17.84 5.19
C ILE A 16 -1.63 -19.20 5.77
N ASP A 17 -2.93 -19.49 5.90
CA ASP A 17 -3.45 -20.77 6.44
C ASP A 17 -2.77 -21.19 7.76
N GLY A 18 -2.54 -20.22 8.65
CA GLY A 18 -1.89 -20.43 9.95
C GLY A 18 -0.35 -20.39 9.91
N HIS A 19 0.27 -20.33 8.73
CA HIS A 19 1.71 -20.17 8.57
C HIS A 19 2.08 -18.68 8.65
N LYS A 20 2.71 -18.27 9.76
CA LYS A 20 3.24 -16.91 9.95
C LYS A 20 4.41 -16.64 9.00
N ASN A 21 4.61 -15.38 8.60
CA ASN A 21 5.71 -14.94 7.73
C ASN A 21 5.71 -15.60 6.33
N ALA A 22 4.54 -15.88 5.78
CA ALA A 22 4.39 -16.64 4.53
C ALA A 22 4.11 -15.76 3.31
N ALA A 23 3.42 -14.64 3.47
CA ALA A 23 3.06 -13.78 2.35
C ALA A 23 4.26 -13.00 1.81
N GLY A 24 4.35 -12.92 0.48
CA GLY A 24 5.43 -12.21 -0.24
C GLY A 24 5.24 -10.70 -0.37
N GLY A 25 4.11 -10.16 0.10
CA GLY A 25 3.73 -8.75 -0.05
C GLY A 25 3.32 -8.38 -1.47
N ILE A 26 3.08 -7.08 -1.68
CA ILE A 26 2.56 -6.55 -2.96
C ILE A 26 3.63 -6.47 -4.06
N ILE A 27 4.89 -6.26 -3.69
CA ILE A 27 5.97 -5.92 -4.64
C ILE A 27 6.20 -7.01 -5.71
N PRO A 28 6.26 -8.31 -5.39
CA PRO A 28 6.45 -9.35 -6.40
C PRO A 28 5.31 -9.39 -7.44
N PHE A 29 4.07 -9.14 -7.02
CA PHE A 29 2.92 -9.13 -7.94
C PHE A 29 2.89 -7.86 -8.79
N LEU A 30 3.30 -6.72 -8.22
CA LEU A 30 3.47 -5.48 -8.98
C LEU A 30 4.58 -5.59 -10.03
N LYS A 31 5.62 -6.39 -9.81
CA LYS A 31 6.62 -6.70 -10.86
C LYS A 31 6.01 -7.43 -12.05
N ILE A 32 5.15 -8.42 -11.81
CA ILE A 32 4.43 -9.10 -12.90
C ILE A 32 3.53 -8.11 -13.64
N THR A 33 2.85 -7.23 -12.90
CA THR A 33 1.99 -6.19 -13.47
C THR A 33 2.77 -5.16 -14.29
N ASN A 34 3.99 -4.83 -13.88
CA ASN A 34 4.91 -3.99 -14.64
C ASN A 34 5.24 -4.62 -16.00
N ASP A 35 5.51 -5.92 -16.04
CA ASP A 35 5.83 -6.62 -17.29
C ASP A 35 4.61 -6.71 -18.22
N ILE A 36 3.40 -6.82 -17.64
CA ILE A 36 2.14 -6.67 -18.40
C ILE A 36 2.04 -5.27 -19.01
N ALA A 37 2.35 -4.21 -18.25
CA ALA A 37 2.32 -2.84 -18.76
C ALA A 37 3.28 -2.63 -19.94
N VAL A 38 4.47 -3.26 -19.90
CA VAL A 38 5.45 -3.27 -21.00
C VAL A 38 4.92 -4.01 -22.21
N ALA A 39 4.31 -5.18 -22.01
CA ALA A 39 3.79 -6.01 -23.09
C ALA A 39 2.61 -5.36 -23.83
N VAL A 40 1.81 -4.56 -23.13
CA VAL A 40 0.70 -3.78 -23.71
C VAL A 40 1.26 -2.48 -24.30
N ASP A 41 2.03 -2.59 -25.37
CA ASP A 41 2.42 -1.47 -26.22
C ASP A 41 1.39 -1.32 -27.35
N GLN A 42 0.72 -0.17 -27.43
CA GLN A 42 -0.28 0.13 -28.45
C GLN A 42 0.41 0.36 -29.80
N LEU A 43 0.99 -0.70 -30.39
CA LEU A 43 1.68 -0.67 -31.68
C LEU A 43 2.75 0.44 -31.75
N GLY A 44 3.48 0.68 -30.65
CA GLY A 44 4.53 1.71 -30.55
C GLY A 44 4.01 3.15 -30.49
N THR A 45 2.69 3.36 -30.47
CA THR A 45 2.09 4.70 -30.48
C THR A 45 1.84 5.23 -29.06
N ARG A 46 1.58 4.35 -28.10
CA ARG A 46 1.35 4.70 -26.69
C ARG A 46 1.62 3.51 -25.78
N LYS A 47 2.51 3.69 -24.80
CA LYS A 47 2.73 2.72 -23.72
C LYS A 47 1.43 2.48 -22.93
N GLY A 48 1.16 1.25 -22.55
CA GLY A 48 0.16 0.91 -21.55
C GLY A 48 0.39 1.72 -20.28
N ALA A 49 -0.67 2.30 -19.72
CA ALA A 49 -0.60 3.07 -18.49
C ALA A 49 -1.45 2.39 -17.43
N ILE A 50 -0.79 1.83 -16.41
CA ILE A 50 -1.43 1.17 -15.28
C ILE A 50 -1.09 1.96 -14.02
N ALA A 51 -2.09 2.65 -13.48
CA ALA A 51 -2.02 3.23 -12.16
C ALA A 51 -2.40 2.17 -11.13
N VAL A 52 -1.57 2.01 -10.11
CA VAL A 52 -1.80 1.08 -9.01
C VAL A 52 -2.02 1.87 -7.75
N TYR A 53 -3.00 1.46 -6.95
CA TYR A 53 -3.45 2.18 -5.76
C TYR A 53 -3.28 1.30 -4.53
N ILE A 54 -2.82 1.90 -3.43
CA ILE A 54 -3.00 1.34 -2.09
C ILE A 54 -3.45 2.46 -1.13
N GLU A 55 -4.03 2.08 -0.01
CA GLU A 55 -4.29 2.99 1.10
C GLU A 55 -3.06 3.15 2.03
N PRO A 56 -2.89 4.31 2.69
CA PRO A 56 -1.68 4.63 3.46
C PRO A 56 -1.51 3.81 4.75
N TRP A 57 -2.54 3.06 5.19
CA TRP A 57 -2.46 2.15 6.34
C TRP A 57 -1.94 0.76 5.98
N HIS A 58 -1.73 0.45 4.71
CA HIS A 58 -1.20 -0.84 4.30
C HIS A 58 0.26 -1.01 4.76
N MET A 59 0.63 -2.13 5.39
CA MET A 59 2.00 -2.38 5.88
C MET A 59 3.09 -2.21 4.81
N ASP A 60 2.86 -2.67 3.58
CA ASP A 60 3.82 -2.48 2.48
C ASP A 60 3.90 -1.03 1.92
N VAL A 61 3.24 -0.02 2.54
CA VAL A 61 3.18 1.36 2.01
C VAL A 61 4.56 1.98 1.77
N SER A 62 5.52 1.73 2.66
CA SER A 62 6.87 2.28 2.50
C SER A 62 7.56 1.71 1.26
N ASP A 63 7.44 0.40 1.04
CA ASP A 63 8.01 -0.27 -0.13
C ASP A 63 7.27 0.10 -1.42
N PHE A 64 5.96 0.34 -1.33
CA PHE A 64 5.14 0.81 -2.45
C PHE A 64 5.57 2.18 -2.97
N ILE A 65 5.80 3.14 -2.08
CA ILE A 65 6.23 4.49 -2.47
C ILE A 65 7.59 4.45 -3.18
N ASP A 66 8.43 3.47 -2.83
CA ASP A 66 9.76 3.28 -3.40
C ASP A 66 9.76 2.59 -4.78
N LEU A 67 8.60 2.14 -5.30
CA LEU A 67 8.48 1.35 -6.53
C LEU A 67 9.15 1.98 -7.75
N ARG A 68 9.11 3.31 -7.87
CA ARG A 68 9.68 4.04 -9.03
C ARG A 68 11.04 4.69 -8.75
N LYS A 69 11.60 4.52 -7.56
CA LYS A 69 12.91 5.11 -7.24
C LYS A 69 14.00 4.47 -8.08
N ASN A 70 14.87 5.31 -8.66
CA ASN A 70 16.00 4.85 -9.47
C ASN A 70 17.13 4.19 -8.65
N SER A 71 17.11 4.35 -7.33
CA SER A 71 18.08 3.76 -6.41
C SER A 71 17.48 2.59 -5.62
N GLY A 72 18.35 1.69 -5.15
CA GLY A 72 18.00 0.49 -4.38
C GLY A 72 18.00 -0.78 -5.23
N GLU A 73 17.29 -1.81 -4.77
CA GLU A 73 17.28 -3.12 -5.41
C GLU A 73 16.31 -3.17 -6.60
N GLU A 74 16.82 -3.34 -7.82
CA GLU A 74 16.04 -3.38 -9.08
C GLU A 74 14.91 -4.42 -9.10
N ARG A 75 15.12 -5.54 -8.39
CA ARG A 75 14.09 -6.59 -8.26
C ARG A 75 12.83 -6.10 -7.55
N ARG A 76 12.93 -4.99 -6.82
CA ARG A 76 11.84 -4.34 -6.09
C ARG A 76 11.35 -3.05 -6.76
N ARG A 77 11.64 -2.82 -8.05
CA ARG A 77 11.24 -1.63 -8.80
C ARG A 77 10.27 -1.92 -9.94
N ALA A 78 9.28 -1.05 -10.13
CA ALA A 78 8.27 -1.15 -11.19
C ALA A 78 8.11 0.20 -11.88
N HIS A 79 9.07 0.54 -12.76
CA HIS A 79 9.18 1.87 -13.37
C HIS A 79 8.05 2.21 -14.37
N GLU A 80 7.40 1.19 -14.93
CA GLU A 80 6.34 1.35 -15.95
C GLU A 80 4.94 1.46 -15.32
N LEU A 81 4.82 1.21 -14.01
CA LEU A 81 3.61 1.46 -13.24
C LEU A 81 3.54 2.90 -12.74
N PHE A 82 2.33 3.34 -12.40
CA PHE A 82 2.06 4.65 -11.80
C PHE A 82 1.48 4.46 -10.39
N PRO A 83 2.31 4.38 -9.33
CA PRO A 83 1.85 4.29 -7.96
C PRO A 83 1.04 5.52 -7.55
N ALA A 84 -0.05 5.29 -6.84
CA ALA A 84 -0.90 6.31 -6.26
C ALA A 84 -1.37 5.86 -4.88
N LEU A 85 -1.57 6.82 -3.97
CA LEU A 85 -2.11 6.56 -2.64
C LEU A 85 -3.54 7.06 -2.54
N TRP A 86 -4.42 6.23 -1.99
CA TRP A 86 -5.78 6.62 -1.64
C TRP A 86 -5.80 7.17 -0.21
N ILE A 87 -5.59 8.49 -0.08
CA ILE A 87 -5.42 9.14 1.22
C ILE A 87 -6.77 9.35 1.92
N ASN A 88 -6.88 8.88 3.16
CA ASN A 88 -8.04 9.14 4.03
C ASN A 88 -7.83 10.37 4.95
N ASP A 89 -8.95 10.94 5.41
CA ASP A 89 -8.95 12.14 6.25
C ASP A 89 -8.22 11.91 7.58
N LEU A 90 -8.35 10.71 8.17
CA LEU A 90 -7.71 10.35 9.43
C LEU A 90 -6.19 10.46 9.35
N PHE A 91 -5.59 9.94 8.28
CA PHE A 91 -4.16 10.05 8.07
C PHE A 91 -3.72 11.52 8.06
N MET A 92 -4.44 12.39 7.34
CA MET A 92 -4.14 13.83 7.31
C MET A 92 -4.41 14.54 8.65
N LYS A 93 -5.36 14.07 9.47
CA LYS A 93 -5.54 14.52 10.86
C LYS A 93 -4.31 14.14 11.70
N ARG A 94 -3.83 12.89 11.63
CA ARG A 94 -2.65 12.39 12.36
C ARG A 94 -1.36 13.10 11.92
N VAL A 95 -1.17 13.36 10.63
CA VAL A 95 -0.05 14.17 10.11
C VAL A 95 -0.05 15.59 10.70
N ARG A 96 -1.20 16.26 10.73
CA ARG A 96 -1.34 17.62 11.29
C ARG A 96 -1.11 17.65 12.80
N ALA A 97 -1.57 16.63 13.51
CA ALA A 97 -1.38 16.49 14.96
C ALA A 97 0.03 16.02 15.36
N ASN A 98 0.89 15.67 14.40
CA ASN A 98 2.17 15.01 14.65
C ASN A 98 2.01 13.76 15.52
N ASP A 99 1.04 12.95 15.16
CA ASP A 99 0.66 11.73 15.88
C ASP A 99 1.15 10.48 15.13
N LYS A 100 0.97 9.33 15.77
CA LYS A 100 1.30 8.02 15.23
C LYS A 100 0.31 7.58 14.16
N TRP A 101 0.80 6.74 13.26
CA TRP A 101 0.03 6.06 12.24
C TRP A 101 0.33 4.56 12.34
N THR A 102 -0.73 3.76 12.30
CA THR A 102 -0.67 2.30 12.47
C THR A 102 -0.87 1.66 11.10
N LEU A 103 0.04 0.75 10.77
CA LEU A 103 -0.01 -0.02 9.56
C LEU A 103 -0.52 -1.42 9.87
N PHE A 104 -1.38 -1.95 8.98
CA PHE A 104 -2.02 -3.25 9.11
C PHE A 104 -1.73 -4.16 7.92
N ASP A 105 -1.76 -5.46 8.15
CA ASP A 105 -1.91 -6.45 7.09
C ASP A 105 -3.40 -6.52 6.70
N PRO A 106 -3.76 -6.26 5.44
CA PRO A 106 -5.15 -6.37 4.99
C PRO A 106 -5.80 -7.71 5.29
N ALA A 107 -5.03 -8.80 5.45
CA ALA A 107 -5.57 -10.10 5.85
C ALA A 107 -6.44 -10.05 7.12
N ASP A 108 -6.03 -9.23 8.10
CA ASP A 108 -6.65 -9.11 9.42
C ASP A 108 -7.65 -7.93 9.49
N THR A 109 -7.61 -7.02 8.50
CA THR A 109 -8.38 -5.76 8.46
C THR A 109 -9.07 -5.51 7.11
N GLN A 110 -9.55 -6.58 6.47
CA GLN A 110 -10.07 -6.56 5.08
C GLN A 110 -11.21 -5.57 4.84
N ASP A 111 -12.02 -5.31 5.86
CA ASP A 111 -13.17 -4.41 5.81
C ASP A 111 -12.78 -2.93 5.72
N LEU A 112 -11.56 -2.54 6.12
CA LEU A 112 -11.10 -1.15 6.03
C LEU A 112 -11.19 -0.59 4.61
N CYS A 113 -10.94 -1.42 3.59
CA CYS A 113 -10.99 -1.00 2.18
C CYS A 113 -12.42 -0.66 1.70
N ASP A 114 -13.44 -1.14 2.42
CA ASP A 114 -14.84 -0.96 2.08
C ASP A 114 -15.49 0.17 2.91
N LEU A 115 -14.73 0.80 3.82
CA LEU A 115 -15.18 1.87 4.72
C LEU A 115 -14.58 3.23 4.35
N TYR A 116 -15.29 4.31 4.70
CA TYR A 116 -14.82 5.68 4.51
C TYR A 116 -15.39 6.62 5.59
N GLY A 117 -14.83 7.82 5.69
CA GLY A 117 -15.27 8.85 6.64
C GLY A 117 -15.26 8.37 8.09
N GLU A 118 -16.30 8.70 8.86
CA GLU A 118 -16.41 8.34 10.28
C GLU A 118 -16.44 6.82 10.52
N ALA A 119 -16.99 6.04 9.58
CA ALA A 119 -17.04 4.58 9.71
C ALA A 119 -15.64 3.97 9.62
N PHE A 120 -14.80 4.47 8.69
CA PHE A 120 -13.39 4.10 8.61
C PHE A 120 -12.65 4.51 9.88
N GLU A 121 -12.81 5.75 10.34
CA GLU A 121 -12.12 6.28 11.53
C GLU A 121 -12.38 5.41 12.77
N LYS A 122 -13.65 5.12 13.03
CA LYS A 122 -14.04 4.28 14.15
C LYS A 122 -13.44 2.88 14.04
N ARG A 123 -13.55 2.25 12.87
CA ARG A 123 -13.08 0.87 12.69
C ARG A 123 -11.56 0.75 12.77
N TYR A 124 -10.86 1.71 12.19
CA TYR A 124 -9.41 1.80 12.26
C TYR A 124 -8.93 1.94 13.72
N GLU A 125 -9.55 2.80 14.52
CA GLU A 125 -9.21 2.95 15.96
C GLU A 125 -9.56 1.72 16.81
N GLU A 126 -10.59 0.95 16.43
CA GLU A 126 -10.88 -0.35 17.06
C GLU A 126 -9.72 -1.33 16.83
N TYR A 127 -9.20 -1.41 15.60
CA TYR A 127 -8.04 -2.26 15.28
C TYR A 127 -6.73 -1.79 15.91
N GLU A 128 -6.55 -0.48 16.11
CA GLU A 128 -5.41 0.03 16.88
C GLU A 128 -5.43 -0.51 18.32
N LYS A 129 -6.61 -0.72 18.92
CA LYS A 129 -6.79 -1.21 20.30
C LYS A 129 -6.77 -2.73 20.42
N ASP A 130 -6.99 -3.46 19.32
CA ASP A 130 -7.00 -4.93 19.33
C ASP A 130 -5.57 -5.50 19.36
N GLU A 131 -5.15 -6.07 20.49
CA GLU A 131 -3.81 -6.64 20.66
C GLU A 131 -3.58 -7.94 19.88
N SER A 132 -4.63 -8.57 19.35
CA SER A 132 -4.51 -9.81 18.58
C SER A 132 -4.04 -9.60 17.13
N ILE A 133 -4.15 -8.37 16.63
CA ILE A 133 -3.84 -8.00 15.25
C ILE A 133 -2.37 -7.56 15.14
N ALA A 134 -1.67 -8.10 14.13
CA ALA A 134 -0.34 -7.66 13.80
C ALA A 134 -0.37 -6.21 13.30
N LYS A 135 0.48 -5.36 13.88
CA LYS A 135 0.53 -3.94 13.57
C LYS A 135 1.95 -3.39 13.62
N GLU A 136 2.23 -2.45 12.73
CA GLU A 136 3.45 -1.64 12.76
C GLU A 136 3.06 -0.19 13.05
N ILE A 137 3.86 0.53 13.84
CA ILE A 137 3.56 1.92 14.19
C ILE A 137 4.68 2.82 13.66
N VAL A 138 4.28 3.83 12.91
CA VAL A 138 5.17 4.84 12.34
C VAL A 138 4.72 6.24 12.75
N GLU A 139 5.61 7.22 12.65
CA GLU A 139 5.24 8.63 12.79
C GLU A 139 4.54 9.09 11.51
N ALA A 140 3.29 9.58 11.60
CA ALA A 140 2.49 9.95 10.43
C ALA A 140 3.21 10.98 9.55
N LYS A 141 3.90 11.94 10.20
CA LYS A 141 4.65 13.00 9.53
C LYS A 141 5.87 12.48 8.78
N GLU A 142 6.55 11.45 9.28
CA GLU A 142 7.68 10.84 8.59
C GLU A 142 7.23 10.04 7.37
N LEU A 143 6.11 9.30 7.48
CA LEU A 143 5.50 8.66 6.31
C LEU A 143 5.08 9.70 5.27
N TRP A 144 4.46 10.81 5.70
CA TRP A 144 4.09 11.90 4.80
C TRP A 144 5.29 12.53 4.08
N LYS A 145 6.40 12.75 4.78
CA LYS A 145 7.65 13.22 4.14
C LYS A 145 8.13 12.24 3.08
N LYS A 146 8.09 10.93 3.35
CA LYS A 146 8.48 9.91 2.35
C LYS A 146 7.58 9.95 1.12
N ILE A 147 6.27 10.21 1.28
CA ILE A 147 5.32 10.31 0.16
C ILE A 147 5.63 11.49 -0.76
N LEU A 148 6.15 12.59 -0.21
CA LEU A 148 6.45 13.80 -0.98
C LEU A 148 7.81 13.79 -1.70
N LEU A 149 8.66 12.79 -1.42
CA LEU A 149 10.05 12.68 -1.90
C LEU A 149 10.22 11.62 -2.98
#